data_AF-A0A6D2GCK1-F1
#
_entry.id   AF-A0A6D2GCK1-F1
#
_cell.length_a   1.000
_cell.length_b   1.000
_cell.length_c   1.000
_cell.angle_alpha   90.00
_cell.angle_beta   90.00
_cell.angle_gamma   90.00
#
_symmetry.space_group_name_H-M   'P 1'
#
loop_
_entity.id
_entity.type
_entity.pdbx_description
1 polymer ?
#
loop_
_entity_poly.entity_id
_entity_poly.type
_entity_poly.pdbx_seq_one_letter_code
_entity_poly.pdbx_strand_id
1 'polypeptide(L)'
;MFGINFALGVATGLTMEFQFGTNWSYYSHYVGDIFGAPLAIEGLMAFFLESTFVGLFFFGWDRLSKVQHMCVTWLVALGSNLSALWILVANGWMQNPIAADFNFETMRMEMVSFSELVLNHGSTGEICSHCGVRLCHRRDVHPRYQRLLHAERP
;
A
#
# COMPACT_ATOMS: atom_id res chain seq x y z
N MET A 1 5.21 1.90 24.56
CA MET A 1 5.77 2.53 23.33
C MET A 1 4.94 2.23 22.08
N PHE A 2 4.59 0.97 21.78
CA PHE A 2 3.83 0.59 20.56
C PHE A 2 2.54 1.41 20.33
N GLY A 3 1.64 1.50 21.33
CA GLY A 3 0.35 2.19 21.14
C GLY A 3 0.44 3.69 20.85
N ILE A 4 1.44 4.38 21.40
CA ILE A 4 1.66 5.82 21.15
C ILE A 4 2.15 6.04 19.72
N ASN A 5 3.13 5.24 19.29
CA ASN A 5 3.64 5.30 17.92
C ASN A 5 2.57 4.91 16.90
N PHE A 6 1.74 3.92 17.23
CA PHE A 6 0.62 3.51 16.40
C PHE A 6 -0.41 4.63 16.24
N ALA A 7 -0.83 5.28 17.33
CA ALA A 7 -1.79 6.39 17.27
C ALA A 7 -1.27 7.57 16.44
N LEU A 8 0.01 7.93 16.60
CA LEU A 8 0.66 8.95 15.76
C LEU A 8 0.75 8.52 14.29
N GLY A 9 1.06 7.25 14.02
CA GLY A 9 1.08 6.68 12.68
C GLY A 9 -0.27 6.75 11.98
N VAL A 10 -1.34 6.34 12.65
CA VAL A 10 -2.71 6.42 12.12
C VAL A 10 -3.13 7.87 11.87
N ALA A 11 -2.87 8.77 12.81
CA ALA A 11 -3.21 10.19 12.64
C ALA A 11 -2.50 10.81 11.43
N THR A 12 -1.20 10.52 11.26
CA THR A 12 -0.44 11.01 10.10
C THR A 12 -0.87 10.37 8.79
N GLY A 13 -1.16 9.07 8.76
CA GLY A 13 -1.69 8.37 7.59
C GLY A 13 -3.00 8.98 7.08
N LEU A 14 -3.98 9.17 7.97
CA LEU A 14 -5.25 9.80 7.62
C LEU A 14 -5.06 11.21 7.04
N THR A 15 -4.14 12.01 7.61
CA THR A 15 -3.87 13.33 7.04
C THR A 15 -3.25 13.27 5.65
N MET A 16 -2.45 12.25 5.33
CA MET A 16 -1.86 12.07 3.99
C MET A 16 -2.92 11.69 2.96
N GLU A 17 -3.87 10.83 3.30
CA GLU A 17 -4.99 10.48 2.40
C GLU A 17 -5.83 11.71 2.04
N PHE A 18 -6.18 12.53 3.03
CA PHE A 18 -6.95 13.76 2.78
C PHE A 18 -6.17 14.84 2.03
N GLN A 19 -4.83 14.84 2.12
CA GLN A 19 -4.00 15.76 1.33
C GLN A 19 -4.12 15.52 -0.17
N PHE A 20 -4.27 14.27 -0.63
CA PHE A 20 -4.51 13.99 -2.05
C PHE A 20 -5.83 14.58 -2.54
N GLY A 21 -6.87 14.55 -1.72
CA GLY A 21 -8.18 15.12 -2.06
C GLY A 21 -8.23 16.65 -2.01
N THR A 22 -7.59 17.26 -1.01
CA THR A 22 -7.73 18.70 -0.74
C THR A 22 -6.70 19.57 -1.46
N ASN A 23 -5.44 19.13 -1.53
CA ASN A 23 -4.35 19.92 -2.13
C ASN A 23 -4.10 19.55 -3.61
N TRP A 24 -4.47 18.33 -4.02
CA TRP A 24 -4.20 17.80 -5.36
C TRP A 24 -5.50 17.42 -6.10
N SER A 25 -6.48 18.32 -6.12
CA SER A 25 -7.80 18.07 -6.70
C SER A 25 -7.77 17.71 -8.20
N TYR A 26 -6.90 18.36 -8.99
CA TYR A 26 -6.76 18.07 -10.42
C TYR A 26 -6.14 16.69 -10.69
N TYR A 27 -5.15 16.30 -9.88
CA TYR A 27 -4.55 14.97 -9.92
C TYR A 27 -5.57 13.90 -9.54
N SER A 28 -6.31 14.11 -8.44
CA SER A 28 -7.37 13.20 -8.00
C SER A 28 -8.50 13.07 -9.03
N HIS A 29 -8.82 14.11 -9.79
CA HIS A 29 -9.76 14.00 -10.91
C HIS A 29 -9.19 13.20 -12.08
N TYR A 30 -7.90 13.37 -12.39
CA TYR A 30 -7.26 12.78 -13.56
C TYR A 30 -6.90 11.30 -13.41
N VAL A 31 -6.42 10.89 -12.23
CA VAL A 31 -6.00 9.50 -11.95
C VAL A 31 -6.79 8.81 -10.84
N GLY A 32 -7.85 9.45 -10.33
CA GLY A 32 -8.57 8.96 -9.15
C GLY A 32 -9.21 7.59 -9.31
N ASP A 33 -9.59 7.21 -10.53
CA ASP A 33 -10.16 5.88 -10.79
C ASP A 33 -9.12 4.77 -10.58
N ILE A 34 -7.85 5.06 -10.91
CA ILE A 34 -6.76 4.09 -10.92
C ILE A 34 -6.02 4.09 -9.57
N PHE A 35 -5.70 5.28 -9.06
CA PHE A 35 -4.98 5.47 -7.80
C PHE A 35 -5.90 5.33 -6.58
N GLY A 36 -7.18 5.70 -6.71
CA GLY A 36 -8.15 5.66 -5.63
C GLY A 36 -8.66 4.26 -5.30
N ALA A 37 -8.70 3.34 -6.26
CA ALA A 37 -9.17 1.98 -6.02
C ALA A 37 -8.28 1.18 -5.03
N PRO A 38 -6.94 1.15 -5.17
CA PRO A 38 -6.05 0.54 -4.17
C PRO A 38 -6.14 1.19 -2.78
N LEU A 39 -6.23 2.52 -2.72
CA LEU A 39 -6.36 3.27 -1.46
C LEU A 39 -7.67 2.97 -0.73
N ALA A 40 -8.79 2.91 -1.45
CA ALA A 40 -10.07 2.55 -0.87
C ALA A 40 -10.08 1.10 -0.34
N ILE A 41 -9.45 0.18 -1.07
CA ILE A 41 -9.30 -1.23 -0.64
C ILE A 41 -8.41 -1.33 0.60
N GLU A 42 -7.33 -0.56 0.66
CA GLU A 42 -6.42 -0.49 1.80
C GLU A 42 -7.16 -0.06 3.08
N GLY A 43 -7.92 1.04 3.02
CA GLY A 43 -8.71 1.54 4.15
C GLY A 43 -9.84 0.60 4.58
N LEU A 44 -10.53 -0.04 3.63
CA LEU A 44 -11.65 -0.94 3.95
C LEU A 44 -11.20 -2.31 4.46
N MET A 45 -10.08 -2.84 3.96
CA MET A 45 -9.62 -4.18 4.29
C MET A 45 -8.53 -4.17 5.38
N ALA A 46 -7.43 -3.47 5.14
CA ALA A 46 -6.23 -3.57 5.97
C ALA A 46 -6.34 -2.69 7.21
N PHE A 47 -6.74 -1.42 7.05
CA PHE A 47 -6.92 -0.50 8.18
C PHE A 47 -8.04 -0.94 9.13
N PHE A 48 -9.16 -1.44 8.58
CA PHE A 48 -10.27 -1.94 9.40
C PHE A 48 -9.87 -3.18 10.22
N LEU A 49 -9.12 -4.10 9.59
CA LEU A 49 -8.59 -5.29 10.24
C LEU A 49 -7.61 -4.90 11.35
N GLU A 50 -6.62 -4.06 11.04
CA GLU A 50 -5.59 -3.64 11.99
C GLU A 50 -6.19 -2.87 13.17
N SER A 51 -7.04 -1.87 12.94
CA SER A 51 -7.64 -1.06 14.00
C SER A 51 -8.54 -1.88 14.93
N THR A 52 -9.29 -2.85 14.39
CA THR A 52 -10.13 -3.76 15.18
C THR A 52 -9.28 -4.70 16.05
N PHE A 53 -8.26 -5.33 15.47
CA PHE A 53 -7.42 -6.28 16.20
C PHE A 53 -6.44 -5.60 17.18
N VAL A 54 -5.97 -4.38 16.89
CA VAL A 54 -5.20 -3.58 17.86
C VAL A 54 -6.06 -3.23 19.08
N GLY A 55 -7.35 -2.90 18.88
CA GLY A 55 -8.30 -2.72 19.98
C GLY A 55 -8.41 -3.97 20.86
N LEU A 56 -8.57 -5.15 20.24
CA LEU A 56 -8.58 -6.42 20.97
C LEU A 56 -7.24 -6.75 21.64
N PHE A 57 -6.11 -6.35 21.04
CA PHE A 57 -4.77 -6.58 21.60
C PHE A 57 -4.56 -5.82 22.92
N PHE A 58 -5.08 -4.60 23.05
CA PHE A 58 -4.97 -3.83 24.29
C PHE A 58 -5.96 -4.30 25.37
N PHE A 59 -7.20 -4.60 25.02
CA PHE A 59 -8.23 -4.99 25.98
C PHE A 59 -8.35 -6.52 26.21
N GLY A 60 -7.56 -7.31 25.49
CA GLY A 60 -7.67 -8.77 25.45
C GLY A 60 -6.94 -9.54 26.55
N TRP A 61 -6.14 -8.87 27.38
CA TRP A 61 -5.26 -9.53 28.36
C TRP A 61 -6.00 -10.42 29.37
N ASP A 62 -7.15 -9.98 29.88
CA ASP A 62 -7.95 -10.74 30.86
C ASP A 62 -9.07 -11.56 30.22
N ARG A 63 -9.36 -11.39 28.92
CA ARG A 63 -10.50 -12.02 28.23
C ARG A 63 -10.14 -13.06 27.19
N LEU A 64 -8.90 -13.07 26.69
CA LEU A 64 -8.46 -14.01 25.65
C LEU A 64 -7.48 -15.05 26.20
N SER A 65 -7.60 -16.29 25.71
CA SER A 65 -6.60 -17.32 25.99
C SER A 65 -5.27 -16.99 25.30
N LYS A 66 -4.16 -17.55 25.81
CA LYS A 66 -2.79 -17.32 25.27
C LYS A 66 -2.69 -17.54 23.75
N VAL A 67 -3.39 -18.53 23.22
CA VAL A 67 -3.39 -18.83 21.77
C VAL A 67 -4.16 -17.77 20.99
N GLN A 68 -5.33 -17.34 21.49
CA GLN A 68 -6.12 -16.31 20.82
C GLN A 68 -5.39 -14.96 20.84
N HIS A 69 -4.71 -14.63 21.96
CA HIS A 69 -3.90 -13.42 22.02
C HIS A 69 -2.73 -13.47 21.04
N MET A 70 -2.11 -14.63 20.84
CA MET A 70 -1.07 -14.81 19.81
C MET A 70 -1.63 -14.62 18.40
N CYS A 71 -2.80 -15.18 18.09
CA CYS A 71 -3.45 -15.00 16.79
C CYS A 71 -3.78 -13.53 16.51
N VAL A 72 -4.29 -12.79 17.51
CA VAL A 72 -4.57 -11.34 17.38
C VAL A 72 -3.30 -10.57 17.04
N THR A 73 -2.18 -10.83 17.73
CA THR A 73 -0.90 -10.17 17.44
C THR A 73 -0.41 -10.46 16.01
N TRP A 74 -0.57 -11.70 15.53
CA TRP A 74 -0.21 -12.06 14.15
C TRP A 74 -1.10 -11.38 13.12
N LEU A 75 -2.40 -11.25 13.39
CA LEU A 75 -3.33 -10.55 12.51
C LEU A 75 -3.06 -9.05 12.45
N VAL A 76 -2.66 -8.41 13.56
CA VAL A 76 -2.17 -7.03 13.55
C VAL A 76 -0.94 -6.89 12.67
N ALA A 77 0.06 -7.77 12.84
CA ALA A 77 1.27 -7.75 12.01
C ALA A 77 0.96 -7.98 10.51
N LEU A 78 0.01 -8.87 10.20
CA LEU A 78 -0.44 -9.12 8.83
C LEU A 78 -1.19 -7.92 8.25
N GLY A 79 -2.03 -7.26 9.05
CA GLY A 79 -2.71 -6.01 8.68
C GLY A 79 -1.73 -4.93 8.24
N SER A 80 -0.71 -4.64 9.06
CA SER A 80 0.29 -3.62 8.70
C SER A 80 1.06 -3.97 7.42
N ASN A 81 1.35 -5.25 7.17
CA ASN A 81 2.01 -5.69 5.94
C ASN A 81 1.10 -5.55 4.71
N LEU A 82 -0.20 -5.83 4.85
CA LEU A 82 -1.17 -5.62 3.77
C LEU A 82 -1.34 -4.12 3.46
N SER A 83 -1.37 -3.25 4.46
CA SER A 83 -1.40 -1.80 4.23
C SER A 83 -0.17 -1.33 3.46
N ALA A 84 1.02 -1.78 3.86
CA ALA A 84 2.24 -1.47 3.13
C ALA A 84 2.19 -1.96 1.67
N LEU A 85 1.64 -3.15 1.41
CA LEU A 85 1.50 -3.68 0.06
C LEU A 85 0.66 -2.76 -0.82
N TRP A 86 -0.52 -2.34 -0.38
CA TRP A 86 -1.43 -1.52 -1.20
C TRP A 86 -0.88 -0.11 -1.46
N ILE A 87 -0.24 0.50 -0.46
CA ILE A 87 0.42 1.80 -0.62
C ILE A 87 1.57 1.72 -1.62
N LEU A 88 2.39 0.66 -1.57
CA LEU A 88 3.49 0.44 -2.51
C LEU A 88 2.99 0.09 -3.92
N VAL A 89 1.85 -0.60 -4.07
CA VAL A 89 1.22 -0.79 -5.38
C VAL A 89 0.82 0.56 -5.99
N ALA A 90 0.20 1.43 -5.20
CA ALA A 90 -0.19 2.76 -5.65
C ALA A 90 1.03 3.62 -6.04
N ASN A 91 2.10 3.60 -5.24
CA ASN A 91 3.35 4.30 -5.53
C ASN A 91 4.08 3.72 -6.76
N GLY A 92 4.17 2.39 -6.87
CA GLY A 92 4.77 1.71 -8.00
C GLY A 92 4.05 2.00 -9.33
N TRP A 93 2.73 2.21 -9.28
CA TRP A 93 1.94 2.67 -10.42
C TRP A 93 2.26 4.13 -10.79
N MET A 94 2.46 5.03 -9.82
CA MET A 94 2.88 6.42 -10.12
C MET A 94 4.21 6.49 -10.87
N GLN A 95 5.14 5.58 -10.58
CA GLN A 95 6.43 5.50 -11.26
C GLN A 95 6.34 4.84 -12.64
N ASN A 96 5.44 3.88 -12.81
CA ASN A 96 5.19 3.17 -14.07
C ASN A 96 3.69 3.11 -14.34
N PRO A 97 3.12 4.10 -15.07
CA PRO A 97 1.70 4.10 -15.40
C PRO A 97 1.43 3.04 -16.48
N ILE A 98 1.25 1.80 -16.06
CA ILE A 98 0.80 0.66 -16.86
C ILE A 98 -0.69 0.44 -16.54
N ALA A 99 -1.44 -0.18 -17.46
CA ALA A 99 -2.87 -0.50 -17.29
C ALA A 99 -3.81 0.72 -17.18
N ALA A 100 -3.41 1.86 -17.74
CA ALA A 100 -4.20 3.09 -17.82
C ALA A 100 -4.33 3.52 -19.28
N ASP A 101 -5.55 3.85 -19.73
CA ASP A 101 -5.79 4.45 -21.03
C ASP A 101 -6.44 5.83 -20.87
N PHE A 102 -6.09 6.76 -21.75
CA PHE A 102 -6.58 8.12 -21.67
C PHE A 102 -7.84 8.28 -22.52
N ASN A 103 -8.97 8.58 -21.88
CA ASN A 103 -10.22 8.81 -22.56
C ASN A 103 -10.43 10.31 -22.82
N PHE A 104 -10.55 10.69 -24.10
CA PHE A 104 -10.72 12.07 -24.54
C PHE A 104 -12.10 12.66 -24.18
N GLU A 105 -13.11 11.83 -23.92
CA GLU A 105 -14.46 12.29 -23.55
C GLU A 105 -14.56 12.69 -22.07
N THR A 106 -13.92 11.93 -21.18
CA THR A 106 -13.96 12.17 -19.74
C THR A 106 -12.81 13.07 -19.25
N MET A 107 -11.79 13.31 -20.09
CA MET A 107 -10.52 13.97 -19.72
C MET A 107 -9.88 13.35 -18.47
N ARG A 108 -9.91 12.01 -18.38
CA ARG A 108 -9.38 11.22 -17.26
C ARG A 108 -8.65 9.99 -17.78
N MET A 109 -7.76 9.44 -16.95
CA MET A 109 -7.19 8.12 -17.17
C MET A 109 -8.13 7.06 -16.57
N GLU A 110 -8.62 6.16 -17.43
CA GLU A 110 -9.51 5.07 -17.05
C GLU A 110 -8.70 3.78 -16.86
N MET A 111 -9.10 2.96 -15.88
CA MET A 111 -8.42 1.72 -15.55
C MET A 111 -8.77 0.62 -16.57
N VAL A 112 -7.75 0.04 -17.21
CA VAL A 112 -7.96 -0.99 -18.24
C VAL A 112 -7.93 -2.40 -17.63
N SER A 113 -7.05 -2.62 -16.65
CA SER A 113 -6.84 -3.94 -16.02
C SER A 113 -6.33 -3.81 -14.58
N PHE A 114 -7.15 -4.25 -13.61
CA PHE A 114 -6.79 -4.23 -12.19
C PHE A 114 -5.65 -5.20 -11.85
N SER A 115 -5.60 -6.37 -12.52
CA SER A 115 -4.57 -7.38 -12.26
C SER A 115 -3.18 -6.94 -12.72
N GLU A 116 -3.06 -6.23 -13.84
CA GLU A 116 -1.77 -5.72 -14.34
C GLU A 116 -1.29 -4.51 -13.55
N LEU A 117 -2.21 -3.72 -12.99
CA LEU A 117 -1.89 -2.64 -12.06
C LEU A 117 -1.22 -3.18 -10.79
N VAL A 118 -1.79 -4.24 -10.21
CA VAL A 118 -1.24 -4.86 -8.99
C VAL A 118 0.10 -5.56 -9.29
N LEU A 119 0.19 -6.27 -10.42
CA LEU A 119 1.38 -7.07 -10.81
C LEU A 119 2.40 -6.31 -11.67
N ASN A 120 2.43 -4.98 -11.58
CA ASN A 120 3.41 -4.18 -12.29
C ASN A 120 4.85 -4.51 -11.82
N HIS A 121 5.82 -4.45 -12.73
CA HIS A 121 7.24 -4.59 -12.40
C HIS A 121 7.71 -3.55 -11.36
N GLY A 122 7.13 -2.33 -11.39
CA GLY A 122 7.41 -1.27 -10.42
C GLY A 122 6.95 -1.61 -9.00
N SER A 123 5.69 -2.04 -8.84
CA SER A 123 5.14 -2.46 -7.55
C SER A 123 5.87 -3.69 -7.00
N THR A 124 6.17 -4.67 -7.86
CA THR A 124 6.90 -5.88 -7.49
C THR A 124 8.32 -5.57 -6.96
N GLY A 125 9.01 -4.59 -7.56
CA GLY A 125 10.32 -4.15 -7.11
C GLY A 125 10.30 -3.49 -5.73
N GLU A 126 9.35 -2.58 -5.48
CA GLU A 126 9.19 -1.90 -4.20
C GLU A 126 8.76 -2.87 -3.09
N ILE A 127 7.78 -3.73 -3.36
CA ILE A 127 7.32 -4.77 -2.43
C ILE A 127 8.49 -5.68 -2.03
N CYS A 128 9.30 -6.11 -2.99
CA CYS A 128 10.43 -7.00 -2.72
C CYS A 128 11.55 -6.30 -1.91
N SER A 129 11.79 -5.02 -2.16
CA SER A 129 12.74 -4.20 -1.39
C SER A 129 12.25 -3.99 0.05
N HIS A 130 10.96 -3.71 0.23
CA HIS A 130 10.36 -3.44 1.53
C HIS A 130 10.18 -4.70 2.39
N CYS A 131 9.83 -5.84 1.78
CA CYS A 131 9.66 -7.11 2.47
C CYS A 131 11.00 -7.80 2.81
N GLY A 132 12.14 -7.25 2.36
CA GLY A 132 13.48 -7.78 2.65
C GLY A 132 13.77 -9.16 2.04
N VAL A 133 12.88 -9.65 1.18
CA VAL A 133 13.00 -10.98 0.57
C VAL A 133 14.02 -10.87 -0.57
N ARG A 134 15.19 -11.47 -0.38
CA ARG A 134 16.28 -11.57 -1.38
C ARG A 134 15.94 -12.53 -2.55
N LEU A 135 14.67 -12.66 -2.93
CA LEU A 135 14.19 -13.61 -3.95
C LEU A 135 13.72 -12.96 -5.26
N CYS A 136 13.82 -11.64 -5.44
CA CYS A 136 13.69 -11.08 -6.78
C CYS A 136 14.89 -11.52 -7.62
N HIS A 137 14.71 -12.58 -8.40
CA HIS A 137 15.67 -13.00 -9.39
C HIS A 137 15.84 -11.83 -10.39
N ARG A 138 17.08 -11.36 -10.57
CA ARG A 138 17.51 -10.27 -11.49
C ARG A 138 16.98 -10.32 -12.95
N ARG A 139 16.19 -11.33 -13.35
CA ARG A 139 15.77 -11.54 -14.75
C ARG A 139 14.44 -10.91 -15.12
N ASP A 140 13.58 -10.59 -14.16
CA ASP A 140 12.23 -10.06 -14.45
C ASP A 140 12.16 -8.52 -14.41
N VAL A 141 13.27 -7.86 -14.09
CA VAL A 141 13.36 -6.39 -14.06
C VAL A 141 13.89 -5.91 -15.41
N HIS A 142 13.10 -5.11 -16.12
CA HIS A 142 13.47 -4.51 -17.41
C HIS A 142 14.85 -3.83 -17.31
N PRO A 143 15.77 -4.00 -18.28
CA PRO A 143 17.16 -3.53 -18.22
C PRO A 143 17.36 -2.01 -18.00
N ARG A 144 16.29 -1.22 -18.04
CA ARG A 144 16.29 0.22 -17.75
C ARG A 144 16.29 0.49 -16.23
N TYR A 145 15.57 -0.31 -15.44
CA TYR A 145 15.50 -0.19 -13.98
C TYR A 145 16.73 -0.74 -13.27
N GLN A 146 17.37 -1.74 -13.86
CA GLN A 146 18.60 -2.31 -13.33
C GLN A 146 19.74 -1.28 -13.28
N ARG A 147 19.77 -0.30 -14.20
CA ARG A 147 20.76 0.79 -14.17
C ARG A 147 20.55 1.80 -13.03
N LEU A 148 19.31 2.04 -12.60
CA LEU A 148 19.02 2.95 -11.49
C LEU A 148 19.35 2.32 -10.14
N LEU A 149 19.00 1.04 -9.96
CA LEU A 149 19.38 0.27 -8.76
C LEU A 149 20.90 0.12 -8.56
N HIS A 150 21.69 0.26 -9.63
CA HIS A 150 23.16 0.29 -9.56
C HIS A 150 23.73 1.70 -9.30
N ALA A 151 22.94 2.76 -9.46
CA ALA A 151 23.36 4.15 -9.20
C ALA A 151 23.14 4.59 -7.73
N GLU A 152 22.27 3.91 -6.99
CA GLU A 152 21.97 4.18 -5.57
C GLU A 152 22.74 3.29 -4.57
N ARG A 153 23.70 2.49 -5.06
CA ARG A 153 24.67 1.79 -4.20
C ARG A 153 25.88 2.70 -3.98
N PRO A 154 26.21 3.13 -2.75
CA PRO A 154 27.45 3.84 -2.45
C PRO A 154 28.68 2.97 -2.73
#